data_AF-A0A096BJW8-F1
#
_entry.id   AF-A0A096BJW8-F1
#
_cell.length_a   1.000
_cell.length_b   1.000
_cell.length_c   1.000
_cell.angle_alpha   90.00
_cell.angle_beta   90.00
_cell.angle_gamma   90.00
#
_symmetry.space_group_name_H-M   'P 1'
#
loop_
_entity.id
_entity.type
_entity.pdbx_description
1 polymer ?
#
loop_
_entity_poly.entity_id
_entity_poly.type
_entity_poly.pdbx_seq_one_letter_code
_entity_poly.pdbx_strand_id
1 'polypeptide(L)'
;MDDIANIQTCAYASISKLSTGNRLMPSQEFTRDVIRYIVSNNPNTKFLLFRAAQVWKDKIMGNSLWNELVESHRLIESKWYRTQFVTPGNIGEDNYNIIRETIIEK
;
A
#
# COMPACT_ATOMS: atom_id res chain seq x y z
N MET A 1 -0.77 -5.56 19.19
CA MET A 1 -1.45 -4.40 18.57
C MET A 1 -0.88 -4.31 17.18
N ASP A 2 -1.72 -4.39 16.15
CA ASP A 2 -1.25 -4.33 14.77
C ASP A 2 -0.93 -2.88 14.42
N ASP A 3 0.18 -2.64 13.73
CA ASP A 3 0.50 -1.33 13.18
C ASP A 3 -0.09 -1.24 11.76
N ILE A 4 -0.70 -0.11 11.40
CA ILE A 4 -1.24 0.10 10.04
C ILE A 4 -0.35 1.08 9.29
N ALA A 5 0.30 0.62 8.23
CA ALA A 5 1.03 1.46 7.29
C ALA A 5 0.15 1.80 6.09
N ASN A 6 -0.25 3.07 5.97
CA ASN A 6 -0.94 3.55 4.77
C ASN A 6 0.08 3.78 3.66
N ILE A 7 -0.06 3.07 2.54
CA ILE A 7 0.81 3.21 1.39
C ILE A 7 0.07 3.87 0.23
N GLN A 8 0.54 5.04 -0.15
CA GLN A 8 0.05 5.78 -1.30
C GLN A 8 1.20 6.25 -2.15
N THR A 9 1.15 5.93 -3.44
CA THR A 9 1.93 6.68 -4.42
C THR A 9 1.19 7.98 -4.65
N CYS A 10 1.72 9.09 -4.12
CA CYS A 10 1.39 10.42 -4.62
C CYS A 10 2.00 10.58 -6.03
N ALA A 11 1.44 9.86 -7.00
CA ALA A 11 1.80 10.00 -8.39
C ALA A 11 1.15 11.29 -8.92
N TYR A 12 1.70 12.43 -8.52
CA TYR A 12 1.59 13.67 -9.31
C TYR A 12 2.85 13.78 -10.17
N ALA A 13 3.01 12.83 -11.09
CA ALA A 13 3.87 13.02 -12.25
C ALA A 13 2.92 13.04 -13.45
N SER A 14 2.63 14.24 -13.96
CA SER A 14 1.99 14.39 -15.26
C SER A 14 2.71 13.49 -16.26
N ILE A 15 1.98 12.64 -16.98
CA ILE A 15 2.53 11.78 -18.05
C ILE A 15 3.35 12.62 -19.06
N SER A 16 3.07 13.93 -19.14
CA SER A 16 3.76 14.89 -20.01
C SER A 16 5.06 15.49 -19.47
N LYS A 17 5.51 15.22 -18.23
CA LYS A 17 6.74 15.78 -17.67
C LYS A 17 7.67 14.70 -17.12
N LEU A 18 8.85 14.59 -17.73
CA LEU A 18 10.02 13.79 -17.30
C LEU A 18 9.66 12.38 -16.78
N SER A 19 9.56 11.45 -17.73
CA SER A 19 9.47 10.03 -17.45
C SER A 19 10.88 9.44 -17.26
N THR A 20 11.10 8.69 -16.18
CA THR A 20 12.26 7.79 -16.01
C THR A 20 12.21 6.58 -16.98
N GLY A 21 11.28 6.59 -17.94
CA GLY A 21 10.99 5.47 -18.82
C GLY A 21 10.42 4.31 -18.02
N ASN A 22 11.11 3.19 -18.06
CA ASN A 22 10.78 1.98 -17.30
C ASN A 22 11.44 1.91 -15.93
N ARG A 23 12.30 2.88 -15.57
CA ARG A 23 12.95 2.91 -14.26
C ARG A 23 12.04 3.53 -13.22
N LEU A 24 12.20 3.10 -11.98
CA LEU A 24 11.56 3.78 -10.85
C LEU A 24 12.19 5.16 -10.63
N MET A 25 11.36 6.10 -10.19
CA MET A 25 11.85 7.35 -9.61
C MET A 25 12.57 7.05 -8.30
N PRO A 26 13.60 7.83 -7.90
CA PRO A 26 14.29 7.62 -6.62
C PRO A 26 13.34 7.57 -5.41
N SER A 27 12.26 8.35 -5.43
CA SER A 27 11.22 8.32 -4.39
C SER A 27 10.45 7.00 -4.34
N GLN A 28 10.22 6.36 -5.49
CA GLN A 28 9.58 5.05 -5.57
C GLN A 28 10.52 3.94 -5.12
N GLU A 29 11.81 4.03 -5.44
CA GLU A 29 12.83 3.10 -4.94
C GLU A 29 12.94 3.20 -3.42
N PHE A 30 13.04 4.41 -2.89
CA PHE A 30 13.04 4.65 -1.44
C PHE A 30 11.76 4.10 -0.78
N THR A 31 10.59 4.36 -1.37
CA THR A 31 9.32 3.84 -0.86
C THR A 31 9.29 2.32 -0.81
N ARG A 32 9.79 1.64 -1.85
CA ARG A 32 9.92 0.17 -1.87
C ARG A 32 10.82 -0.31 -0.73
N ASP A 33 11.95 0.35 -0.52
CA ASP A 33 12.92 -0.07 0.49
C ASP A 33 12.39 0.18 1.92
N VAL A 34 11.63 1.25 2.13
CA VAL A 34 10.89 1.48 3.38
C VAL A 34 9.86 0.37 3.63
N ILE A 35 9.11 -0.06 2.61
CA ILE A 35 8.15 -1.16 2.75
C ILE A 35 8.88 -2.45 3.13
N ARG A 36 9.98 -2.77 2.46
CA ARG A 36 10.80 -3.95 2.82
C ARG A 36 11.28 -3.88 4.25
N TYR A 37 11.79 -2.72 4.67
CA TYR A 37 12.22 -2.52 6.06
C TYR A 37 11.09 -2.78 7.06
N ILE A 38 9.90 -2.23 6.81
CA ILE A 38 8.72 -2.45 7.67
C ILE A 38 8.31 -3.92 7.66
N VAL A 39 8.31 -4.57 6.49
CA VAL A 39 7.97 -5.99 6.37
C VAL A 39 8.88 -6.86 7.23
N SER A 40 10.19 -6.59 7.21
CA SER A 40 11.20 -7.35 7.96
C SER A 40 11.24 -7.04 9.46
N ASN A 41 10.99 -5.79 9.87
CA ASN A 41 11.16 -5.38 11.26
C ASN A 41 9.85 -5.35 12.05
N ASN A 42 8.72 -5.16 11.38
CA ASN A 42 7.40 -5.06 11.98
C ASN A 42 6.47 -6.11 11.35
N PRO A 43 6.57 -7.39 11.74
CA PRO A 43 5.88 -8.49 11.06
C PRO A 43 4.34 -8.39 11.15
N ASN A 44 3.81 -7.67 12.14
CA ASN A 44 2.37 -7.49 12.32
C ASN A 44 1.83 -6.27 11.55
N THR A 45 2.68 -5.49 10.87
CA THR A 45 2.20 -4.31 10.14
C THR A 45 1.37 -4.72 8.92
N LYS A 46 0.13 -4.22 8.84
CA LYS A 46 -0.72 -4.33 7.64
C LYS A 46 -0.57 -3.08 6.76
N PHE A 47 -0.58 -3.28 5.45
CA PHE A 47 -0.41 -2.27 4.43
C PHE A 47 -1.74 -1.98 3.75
N LEU A 48 -2.23 -0.75 3.91
CA LEU A 48 -3.46 -0.30 3.28
C LEU A 48 -3.15 0.40 1.96
N LEU A 49 -3.64 -0.16 0.85
CA LEU A 49 -3.43 0.34 -0.51
C LEU A 49 -4.73 0.84 -1.13
N PHE A 50 -4.81 2.14 -1.38
CA PHE A 50 -6.03 2.75 -1.91
C PHE A 50 -6.20 2.66 -3.43
N ARG A 51 -5.10 2.64 -4.19
CA ARG A 51 -5.17 2.79 -5.64
C ARG A 51 -3.95 2.21 -6.34
N ALA A 52 -4.10 2.01 -7.65
CA ALA A 52 -3.02 1.64 -8.55
C ALA A 52 -2.30 0.34 -8.15
N ALA A 53 -3.06 -0.65 -7.66
CA ALA A 53 -2.56 -1.99 -7.30
C ALA A 53 -1.61 -2.57 -8.34
N GLN A 54 -2.00 -2.54 -9.61
CA GLN A 54 -1.17 -3.04 -10.70
C GLN A 54 0.17 -2.30 -10.84
N VAL A 55 0.21 -0.98 -10.63
CA VAL A 55 1.47 -0.21 -10.66
C VAL A 55 2.36 -0.57 -9.47
N TRP A 56 1.77 -0.75 -8.30
CA TRP A 56 2.49 -1.19 -7.12
C TRP A 56 3.08 -2.58 -7.30
N LYS A 57 2.28 -3.53 -7.76
CA LYS A 57 2.71 -4.90 -8.06
C LYS A 57 3.81 -4.95 -9.12
N ASP A 58 3.57 -4.35 -10.28
CA ASP A 58 4.41 -4.56 -11.46
C ASP A 58 5.67 -3.70 -11.45
N LYS A 59 5.59 -2.48 -10.90
CA LYS A 59 6.69 -1.51 -11.00
C LYS A 59 7.40 -1.29 -9.67
N ILE A 60 6.67 -1.13 -8.57
CA ILE A 60 7.24 -0.63 -7.31
C ILE A 60 7.71 -1.76 -6.40
N MET A 61 6.80 -2.63 -5.95
CA MET A 61 7.10 -3.72 -5.03
C MET A 61 7.74 -4.92 -5.76
N GLY A 62 7.28 -5.20 -6.98
CA GLY A 62 7.58 -6.44 -7.68
C GLY A 62 6.81 -7.64 -7.11
N ASN A 63 6.70 -8.71 -7.90
CA ASN A 63 5.90 -9.89 -7.56
C ASN A 63 6.29 -10.55 -6.22
N SER A 64 7.59 -10.61 -5.89
CA SER A 64 8.04 -11.27 -4.65
C SER A 64 7.48 -10.60 -3.40
N LEU A 65 7.69 -9.29 -3.25
CA LEU A 65 7.22 -8.54 -2.09
C LEU A 65 5.69 -8.44 -2.07
N TRP A 66 5.06 -8.30 -3.24
CA TRP A 66 3.61 -8.29 -3.36
C TRP A 66 3.00 -9.60 -2.86
N ASN A 67 3.49 -10.74 -3.35
CA ASN A 67 2.97 -12.04 -2.98
C ASN A 67 3.20 -12.34 -1.49
N GLU A 68 4.36 -11.98 -0.94
CA GLU A 68 4.63 -12.09 0.51
C GLU A 68 3.55 -11.37 1.33
N LEU A 69 3.19 -10.13 0.96
CA LEU A 69 2.16 -9.36 1.66
C LEU A 69 0.75 -9.94 1.49
N VAL A 70 0.44 -10.52 0.33
CA VAL A 70 -0.86 -11.16 0.07
C VAL A 70 -0.98 -12.47 0.86
N GLU A 71 0.02 -13.34 0.78
CA GLU A 71 0.07 -14.65 1.42
C GLU A 71 0.07 -14.54 2.95
N SER A 72 0.71 -13.51 3.49
CA SER A 72 0.69 -13.21 4.92
C SER A 72 -0.56 -12.45 5.39
N HIS A 73 -1.53 -12.18 4.50
CA HIS A 73 -2.73 -11.40 4.80
C HIS A 73 -2.43 -10.01 5.38
N ARG A 74 -1.32 -9.41 4.93
CA ARG A 74 -0.84 -8.08 5.33
C ARG A 74 -1.20 -6.99 4.32
N LEU A 75 -1.57 -7.33 3.08
CA LEU A 75 -2.04 -6.34 2.10
C LEU A 75 -3.56 -6.17 2.15
N ILE A 76 -4.03 -4.93 2.37
CA ILE A 76 -5.44 -4.55 2.28
C ILE A 76 -5.61 -3.66 1.04
N GLU A 77 -6.21 -4.20 -0.01
CA GLU A 77 -6.50 -3.47 -1.24
C GLU A 77 -7.90 -2.86 -1.21
N SER A 78 -8.01 -1.54 -1.41
CA SER A 78 -9.30 -0.88 -1.56
C SER A 78 -9.93 -1.20 -2.93
N LYS A 79 -11.21 -1.59 -2.93
CA LYS A 79 -11.98 -1.88 -4.14
C LYS A 79 -12.23 -0.65 -5.02
N TRP A 80 -12.38 0.52 -4.41
CA TRP A 80 -12.83 1.73 -5.09
C TRP A 80 -11.73 2.79 -5.15
N TYR A 81 -10.90 2.69 -6.19
CA TYR A 81 -9.71 3.54 -6.34
C TYR A 81 -9.97 5.06 -6.41
N ARG A 82 -11.22 5.48 -6.71
CA ARG A 82 -11.60 6.90 -6.83
C ARG A 82 -11.93 7.54 -5.50
N THR A 83 -12.44 6.75 -4.55
CA THR A 83 -12.83 7.22 -3.24
C THR A 83 -11.81 6.66 -2.26
N GLN A 84 -10.80 7.47 -1.91
CA GLN A 84 -9.74 7.11 -0.94
C GLN A 84 -10.27 7.03 0.50
N PHE A 85 -11.52 6.60 0.66
CA PHE A 85 -12.20 6.48 1.93
C PHE A 85 -12.00 5.09 2.50
N VAL A 86 -11.80 5.05 3.81
CA VAL A 86 -11.79 3.82 4.61
C VAL A 86 -13.23 3.53 5.00
N THR A 87 -13.89 2.65 4.25
CA THR A 87 -15.27 2.23 4.53
C THR A 87 -15.38 0.71 4.41
N PRO A 88 -16.35 0.07 5.08
CA PRO A 88 -16.55 -1.37 4.93
C PRO A 88 -16.77 -1.80 3.47
N GLY A 89 -17.49 -0.98 2.69
CA GLY A 89 -17.70 -1.23 1.26
C GLY A 89 -16.41 -1.19 0.42
N ASN A 90 -15.39 -0.46 0.87
CA ASN A 90 -14.13 -0.30 0.17
C ASN A 90 -13.09 -1.35 0.55
N ILE A 91 -12.99 -1.73 1.83
CA ILE A 91 -11.90 -2.57 2.35
C ILE A 91 -12.37 -3.85 3.06
N GLY A 92 -13.68 -4.06 3.18
CA GLY A 92 -14.29 -5.16 3.94
C GLY A 92 -14.56 -4.78 5.40
N GLU A 93 -15.57 -5.41 6.00
CA GLU A 93 -16.02 -5.15 7.38
C GLU A 93 -14.91 -5.44 8.40
N ASP A 94 -14.26 -6.61 8.29
CA ASP A 94 -13.21 -7.03 9.22
C ASP A 94 -12.02 -6.08 9.21
N ASN A 95 -11.52 -5.72 8.03
CA ASN A 95 -10.42 -4.76 7.89
C ASN A 95 -10.82 -3.36 8.38
N TYR A 96 -12.06 -2.96 8.17
CA TYR A 96 -12.58 -1.68 8.68
C TYR A 96 -12.58 -1.64 10.20
N ASN A 97 -13.05 -2.70 10.86
CA ASN A 97 -13.03 -2.79 12.33
C ASN A 97 -11.61 -2.75 12.89
N ILE A 98 -10.68 -3.51 12.30
CA ILE A 98 -9.25 -3.49 12.69
C ILE A 98 -8.69 -2.06 12.62
N ILE A 99 -8.93 -1.36 11.50
CA ILE A 99 -8.42 0.01 11.32
C ILE A 99 -9.10 0.99 12.29
N ARG A 100 -10.41 0.88 12.50
CA ARG A 100 -11.17 1.73 13.44
C ARG A 100 -10.61 1.61 14.86
N GLU A 101 -10.44 0.38 15.34
CA GLU A 101 -9.91 0.10 16.67
C GLU A 101 -8.45 0.55 16.83
N THR A 102 -7.66 0.52 15.76
CA THR A 102 -6.23 0.84 15.81
C THR A 102 -5.94 2.34 15.71
N ILE A 103 -6.72 3.08 14.93
CA ILE A 103 -6.43 4.50 14.57
C ILE A 103 -7.44 5.47 15.18
N ILE A 104 -8.73 5.12 15.21
CA ILE A 104 -9.81 6.07 15.54
C ILE A 104 -10.15 6.05 17.03
N GLU A 105 -10.03 4.90 17.69
CA GLU A 105 -10.43 4.70 19.09
C GLU A 105 -9.25 4.71 20.08
N LYS A 106 -8.05 5.12 19.62
CA LYS A 106 -6.91 5.47 20.49
C LYS A 106 -6.98 6.94 20.89
#